data_AF-A0A529MDK2-F1
#
_entry.id   AF-A0A529MDK2-F1
#
_cell.length_a   1.000
_cell.length_b   1.000
_cell.length_c   1.000
_cell.angle_alpha   90.00
_cell.angle_beta   90.00
_cell.angle_gamma   90.00
#
_symmetry.space_group_name_H-M   'P 1'
#
loop_
_entity.id
_entity.type
_entity.pdbx_description
1 polymer ?
#
loop_
_entity_poly.entity_id
_entity_poly.type
_entity_poly.pdbx_seq_one_letter_code
_entity_poly.pdbx_strand_id
1 'polypeptide(L)'
;DSIFVDGNYIVKGVAGALLRLMLEWHLGEGRSEFTNREMRLVAGARMPEIKDNLETRLLLLRRRLEEKQAPIKIVRIGRGRVRLETEGPL
;
A
#
# COMPACT_ATOMS: atom_id res chain seq x y z
N ASP A 1 -2.34 11.95 4.20
CA ASP A 1 -1.66 11.63 2.94
C ASP A 1 -2.63 11.26 1.84
N SER A 2 -2.67 12.05 0.77
CA SER A 2 -3.46 11.77 -0.44
C SER A 2 -2.50 11.33 -1.55
N ILE A 3 -2.88 10.32 -2.32
CA ILE A 3 -2.08 9.79 -3.42
C ILE A 3 -2.80 10.07 -4.74
N PHE A 4 -2.03 10.58 -5.70
CA PHE A 4 -2.45 10.81 -7.07
C PHE A 4 -1.51 10.06 -8.00
N VAL A 5 -2.02 9.51 -9.09
CA VAL A 5 -1.23 8.92 -10.18
C VAL A 5 -1.66 9.58 -11.48
N ASP A 6 -0.73 10.17 -12.21
CA ASP A 6 -1.00 10.95 -13.43
C ASP A 6 -2.09 12.01 -13.24
N GLY A 7 -2.06 12.69 -12.07
CA GLY A 7 -3.08 13.68 -11.68
C GLY A 7 -4.43 13.08 -11.23
N ASN A 8 -4.62 11.77 -11.33
CA ASN A 8 -5.84 11.09 -10.91
C ASN A 8 -5.79 10.75 -9.42
N TYR A 9 -6.79 11.19 -8.68
CA TYR A 9 -6.94 10.85 -7.27
C TYR A 9 -7.19 9.34 -7.06
N ILE A 10 -6.33 8.71 -6.27
CA ILE A 10 -6.44 7.29 -5.93
C ILE A 10 -7.06 7.13 -4.54
N VAL A 11 -6.35 7.52 -3.49
CA VAL A 11 -6.73 7.30 -2.08
C VAL A 11 -6.28 8.45 -1.20
N LYS A 12 -6.85 8.54 0.02
CA LYS A 12 -6.39 9.44 1.06
C LYS A 12 -6.32 8.78 2.43
N GLY A 13 -5.71 9.48 3.37
CA GLY A 13 -5.58 9.08 4.76
C GLY A 13 -4.73 7.82 4.88
N VAL A 14 -5.22 6.86 5.65
CA VAL A 14 -4.45 5.68 6.03
C VAL A 14 -4.11 4.76 4.86
N ALA A 15 -5.02 4.60 3.89
CA ALA A 15 -4.72 3.83 2.68
C ALA A 15 -3.59 4.48 1.85
N GLY A 16 -3.57 5.82 1.79
CA GLY A 16 -2.48 6.56 1.16
C GLY A 16 -1.15 6.38 1.89
N ALA A 17 -1.16 6.44 3.22
CA ALA A 17 0.04 6.22 4.03
C ALA A 17 0.61 4.80 3.88
N LEU A 18 -0.25 3.77 3.79
CA LEU A 18 0.18 2.39 3.53
C LEU A 18 0.84 2.24 2.16
N LEU A 19 0.22 2.79 1.11
CA LEU A 19 0.79 2.76 -0.23
C LEU A 19 2.14 3.47 -0.28
N ARG A 20 2.23 4.67 0.33
CA ARG A 20 3.48 5.42 0.44
C ARG A 20 4.57 4.61 1.14
N LEU A 21 4.26 3.94 2.26
CA LEU A 21 5.22 3.11 2.99
C LEU A 21 5.77 1.98 2.11
N MET A 22 4.91 1.28 1.38
CA MET A 22 5.33 0.21 0.47
C MET A 22 6.20 0.75 -0.67
N LEU A 23 5.88 1.93 -1.22
CA LEU A 23 6.68 2.57 -2.26
C LEU A 23 8.04 3.03 -1.74
N GLU A 24 8.11 3.61 -0.54
CA GLU A 24 9.37 4.00 0.10
C GLU A 24 10.29 2.78 0.28
N TRP A 25 9.78 1.66 0.78
CA TRP A 25 10.56 0.42 0.88
C TRP A 25 10.96 -0.13 -0.49
N HIS A 26 10.06 -0.07 -1.47
CA HIS A 26 10.37 -0.55 -2.81
C HIS A 26 11.49 0.24 -3.47
N LEU A 27 11.41 1.58 -3.43
CA LEU A 27 12.39 2.47 -4.02
C LEU A 27 13.72 2.49 -3.25
N GLY A 28 13.67 2.37 -1.91
CA GLY A 28 14.86 2.43 -1.06
C GLY A 28 15.60 1.10 -0.90
N GLU A 29 14.87 -0.02 -0.83
CA GLU A 29 15.43 -1.35 -0.52
C GLU A 29 15.32 -2.34 -1.68
N GLY A 30 14.65 -1.98 -2.78
CA GLY A 30 14.40 -2.87 -3.93
C GLY A 30 13.42 -4.01 -3.63
N ARG A 31 12.74 -3.98 -2.48
CA ARG A 31 11.82 -5.04 -2.04
C ARG A 31 10.45 -4.87 -2.68
N SER A 32 9.84 -5.97 -3.11
CA SER A 32 8.46 -5.99 -3.62
C SER A 32 7.49 -6.72 -2.70
N GLU A 33 7.96 -7.42 -1.66
CA GLU A 33 7.14 -8.22 -0.77
C GLU A 33 7.14 -7.71 0.67
N PHE A 34 5.92 -7.62 1.23
CA PHE A 34 5.66 -7.04 2.54
C PHE A 34 4.73 -7.91 3.38
N THR A 35 4.91 -7.84 4.69
CA THR A 35 4.11 -8.54 5.69
C THR A 35 3.20 -7.58 6.44
N ASN A 36 2.04 -8.07 6.85
CA ASN A 36 1.13 -7.31 7.71
C ASN A 36 1.77 -6.97 9.06
N ARG A 37 2.71 -7.79 9.53
CA ARG A 37 3.42 -7.56 10.80
C ARG A 37 4.32 -6.33 10.71
N GLU A 38 5.17 -6.23 9.68
CA GLU A 38 6.08 -5.09 9.54
C GLU A 38 5.33 -3.79 9.23
N MET A 39 4.29 -3.85 8.40
CA MET A 39 3.42 -2.70 8.14
C MET A 39 2.72 -2.20 9.40
N ARG A 40 2.17 -3.10 10.24
CA ARG A 40 1.59 -2.70 11.53
C ARG A 40 2.62 -2.07 12.47
N LEU A 41 3.83 -2.59 12.50
CA LEU A 41 4.89 -2.06 13.36
C LEU A 41 5.28 -0.64 12.98
N VAL A 42 5.57 -0.41 11.70
CA VAL A 42 6.06 0.89 11.21
C VAL A 42 4.94 1.90 11.07
N ALA A 43 3.85 1.55 10.39
CA ALA A 43 2.75 2.48 10.17
C ALA A 43 1.95 2.72 11.45
N GLY A 44 1.79 1.70 12.31
CA GLY A 44 1.06 1.81 13.57
C GLY A 44 1.73 2.69 14.64
N ALA A 45 3.02 3.00 14.51
CA ALA A 45 3.70 3.99 15.35
C ALA A 45 3.30 5.43 15.00
N ARG A 46 2.98 5.68 13.72
CA ARG A 46 2.56 7.00 13.23
C ARG A 46 1.04 7.17 13.18
N MET A 47 0.33 6.06 12.98
CA MET A 47 -1.12 6.00 12.77
C MET A 47 -1.69 4.78 13.53
N PRO A 48 -2.00 4.93 14.83
CA PRO A 48 -2.49 3.84 15.68
C PRO A 48 -3.71 3.13 15.10
N GLU A 49 -4.54 3.85 14.34
CA GLU A 49 -5.74 3.36 13.68
C GLU A 49 -5.48 2.30 12.60
N ILE A 50 -4.22 1.97 12.27
CA ILE A 50 -3.83 0.88 11.37
C ILE A 50 -3.80 -0.48 12.08
N LYS A 51 -3.50 -0.51 13.39
CA LYS A 51 -3.18 -1.75 14.11
C LYS A 51 -4.31 -2.78 13.99
N ASP A 52 -5.56 -2.33 14.12
CA ASP A 52 -6.73 -3.22 14.23
C ASP A 52 -7.46 -3.49 12.91
N ASN A 53 -7.11 -2.81 11.81
CA ASN A 53 -7.89 -2.88 10.56
C ASN A 53 -7.03 -2.91 9.28
N LEU A 54 -5.73 -3.20 9.40
CA LEU A 54 -4.80 -3.23 8.26
C LEU A 54 -5.34 -4.04 7.07
N GLU A 55 -5.88 -5.24 7.29
CA GLU A 55 -6.37 -6.08 6.19
C GLU A 55 -7.53 -5.44 5.43
N THR A 56 -8.49 -4.84 6.14
CA THR A 56 -9.58 -4.08 5.53
C THR A 56 -9.05 -2.91 4.71
N ARG A 57 -8.06 -2.18 5.25
CA ARG A 57 -7.46 -1.04 4.54
C ARG A 57 -6.69 -1.46 3.30
N LEU A 58 -5.93 -2.56 3.37
CA LEU A 58 -5.23 -3.13 2.22
C LEU A 58 -6.23 -3.61 1.15
N LEU A 59 -7.34 -4.24 1.55
CA LEU A 59 -8.39 -4.67 0.64
C LEU A 59 -9.00 -3.48 -0.10
N LEU A 60 -9.35 -2.40 0.62
CA LEU A 60 -9.92 -1.19 0.01
C LEU A 60 -8.91 -0.48 -0.89
N LEU A 61 -7.65 -0.37 -0.46
CA LEU A 61 -6.58 0.21 -1.25
C LEU A 61 -6.40 -0.55 -2.57
N ARG A 62 -6.34 -1.88 -2.52
CA ARG A 62 -6.23 -2.72 -3.71
C ARG A 62 -7.38 -2.50 -4.68
N ARG A 63 -8.63 -2.58 -4.20
CA ARG A 63 -9.82 -2.33 -5.03
C ARG A 63 -9.76 -0.95 -5.69
N ARG A 64 -9.30 0.05 -4.94
CA ARG A 64 -9.20 1.42 -5.45
C ARG A 64 -8.13 1.59 -6.53
N LEU A 65 -7.00 0.91 -6.42
CA LEU A 65 -5.97 0.87 -7.45
C LEU A 65 -6.49 0.18 -8.73
N GLU A 66 -7.20 -0.95 -8.57
CA GLU A 66 -7.84 -1.68 -9.67
C GLU A 66 -8.92 -0.83 -10.37
N GLU A 67 -9.85 -0.24 -9.60
CA GLU A 67 -10.91 0.65 -10.10
C GLU A 67 -10.37 1.84 -10.90
N LYS A 68 -9.20 2.35 -10.51
CA LYS A 68 -8.55 3.49 -11.14
C LYS A 68 -7.56 3.11 -12.24
N GLN A 69 -7.41 1.82 -12.52
CA GLN A 69 -6.43 1.30 -13.48
C GLN A 69 -5.04 1.88 -13.23
N ALA A 70 -4.67 2.01 -11.96
CA ALA A 70 -3.37 2.55 -11.60
C ALA A 70 -2.26 1.59 -12.08
N PRO A 71 -1.09 2.10 -12.51
CA PRO A 71 0.07 1.29 -12.91
C PRO A 71 0.75 0.60 -11.71
N ILE A 72 0.10 0.55 -10.54
CA ILE A 72 0.59 -0.06 -9.32
C ILE A 72 -0.50 -0.99 -8.80
N LYS A 73 -0.12 -2.23 -8.50
CA LYS A 73 -1.00 -3.27 -7.97
C LYS A 73 -0.48 -3.78 -6.63
N ILE A 74 -1.41 -4.18 -5.77
CA ILE A 74 -1.11 -4.86 -4.51
C ILE A 74 -1.73 -6.25 -4.59
N VAL A 75 -0.89 -7.27 -4.67
CA VAL A 75 -1.32 -8.66 -4.84
C VAL A 75 -1.16 -9.41 -3.52
N ARG A 76 -2.18 -10.17 -3.11
CA ARG A 76 -2.04 -11.05 -1.94
C ARG A 76 -1.27 -12.30 -2.36
N ILE A 77 -0.15 -12.55 -1.70
CA ILE A 77 0.73 -13.71 -1.98
C ILE A 77 0.75 -14.74 -0.84
N GLY A 78 -0.01 -14.50 0.24
CA GLY A 78 -0.13 -15.43 1.35
C GLY A 78 -0.96 -14.87 2.50
N ARG A 79 -1.03 -15.58 3.62
CA ARG A 79 -1.63 -15.05 4.84
C ARG A 79 -0.75 -13.92 5.38
N GLY A 80 -1.33 -12.73 5.49
CA GLY A 80 -0.63 -11.54 5.97
C GLY A 80 0.58 -11.13 5.13
N ARG A 81 0.59 -11.47 3.84
CA ARG A 81 1.66 -11.12 2.90
C ARG A 81 1.08 -10.54 1.62
N VAL A 82 1.68 -9.45 1.15
CA VAL A 82 1.32 -8.78 -0.09
C VAL A 82 2.57 -8.49 -0.92
N ARG A 83 2.40 -8.40 -2.23
CA ARG A 83 3.41 -7.97 -3.19
C ARG A 83 2.96 -6.68 -3.86
N LEU A 84 3.86 -5.72 -4.00
CA LEU A 84 3.69 -4.55 -4.84
C LEU A 84 4.20 -4.88 -6.24
N GLU A 85 3.37 -4.68 -7.25
CA GLU A 85 3.70 -4.86 -8.66
C GLU A 85 3.50 -3.55 -9.39
N THR A 86 4.36 -3.23 -10.35
CA THR A 86 4.31 -1.99 -11.11
C THR A 86 4.30 -2.30 -12.60
N GLU A 87 3.48 -1.58 -13.36
CA GLU A 87 3.45 -1.62 -14.81
C GLU A 87 4.39 -0.53 -15.35
N GLY A 88 5.69 -0.79 -15.22
CA GLY A 88 6.76 0.14 -15.62
C GLY A 88 7.57 0.71 -14.45
N PRO A 89 8.50 1.62 -14.74
CA PRO A 89 9.27 2.33 -13.73
C PRO A 89 8.38 3.28 -12.90
N LEU A 90 8.72 3.44 -11.63
CA LEU A 90 8.08 4.38 -10.68
C LEU A 90 8.77 5.74 -10.67
#